data_AF-A0A8H2QZ46-F1
#
_entry.id   AF-A0A8H2QZ46-F1
#
_cell.length_a   1.000
_cell.length_b   1.000
_cell.length_c   1.000
_cell.angle_alpha   90.00
_cell.angle_beta   90.00
_cell.angle_gamma   90.00
#
_symmetry.space_group_name_H-M   'P 1'
#
loop_
_entity.id
_entity.type
_entity.pdbx_description
1 polymer ?
#
loop_
_entity_poly.entity_id
_entity_poly.type
_entity_poly.pdbx_seq_one_letter_code
_entity_poly.pdbx_strand_id
1 'polypeptide(L)'
;MKTIKTSQIIDEINSNFAKTYKNATNFVDSGEFWNFCMKTIEDPISLGNIVFANDMGVPPVKSLLTIYERTCSPERDFTATESQCMGALMGFVFKFVLDYKDQNERCSVNKLGVITATKFLNGSIWAFEK
;
A
#
# COMPACT_ATOMS: atom_id res chain seq x y z
N MET A 1 -17.10 -8.81 10.91
CA MET A 1 -16.67 -8.37 9.57
C MET A 1 -17.14 -6.95 9.38
N LYS A 2 -16.25 -6.03 9.05
CA LYS A 2 -16.58 -4.62 8.77
C LYS A 2 -16.64 -4.41 7.26
N THR A 3 -17.40 -3.43 6.80
CA THR A 3 -17.47 -3.06 5.39
C THR A 3 -16.93 -1.65 5.21
N ILE A 4 -16.15 -1.43 4.16
CA ILE A 4 -15.64 -0.11 3.78
C ILE A 4 -15.67 0.04 2.26
N LYS A 5 -16.07 1.22 1.79
CA LYS A 5 -15.94 1.55 0.36
C LYS A 5 -14.51 1.98 0.06
N THR A 6 -13.93 1.49 -1.02
CA THR A 6 -12.57 1.89 -1.42
C THR A 6 -12.48 3.38 -1.72
N SER A 7 -13.56 4.00 -2.20
CA SER A 7 -13.68 5.47 -2.30
C SER A 7 -13.41 6.20 -0.97
N GLN A 8 -13.89 5.68 0.16
CA GLN A 8 -13.59 6.27 1.47
C GLN A 8 -12.12 6.16 1.85
N ILE A 9 -11.44 5.10 1.40
CA ILE A 9 -10.00 4.92 1.62
C ILE A 9 -9.21 5.95 0.80
N ILE A 10 -9.62 6.18 -0.45
CA ILE A 10 -9.03 7.22 -1.31
C ILE A 10 -9.24 8.62 -0.70
N ASP A 11 -10.44 8.93 -0.21
CA ASP A 11 -10.73 10.19 0.47
C ASP A 11 -9.81 10.41 1.68
N GLU A 12 -9.57 9.36 2.46
CA GLU A 12 -8.69 9.40 3.63
C GLU A 12 -7.22 9.61 3.25
N ILE A 13 -6.75 8.95 2.18
CA ILE A 13 -5.40 9.17 1.63
C ILE A 13 -5.25 10.64 1.19
N ASN A 14 -6.17 11.14 0.36
CA ASN A 14 -6.10 12.50 -0.18
C ASN A 14 -6.17 13.55 0.93
N SER A 15 -6.92 13.28 1.99
CA SER A 15 -7.11 14.21 3.10
C SER A 15 -5.94 14.22 4.09
N ASN A 16 -5.36 13.06 4.37
CA ASN A 16 -4.53 12.89 5.58
C ASN A 16 -3.15 12.24 5.36
N PHE A 17 -2.87 11.67 4.18
CA PHE A 17 -1.57 11.03 3.91
C PHE A 17 -0.41 12.02 4.00
N ALA A 18 -0.45 13.13 3.25
CA ALA A 18 0.63 14.12 3.24
C ALA A 18 0.80 14.84 4.60
N LYS A 19 -0.29 14.95 5.39
CA LYS A 19 -0.24 15.49 6.76
C LYS A 19 0.51 14.55 7.71
N THR A 20 0.30 13.24 7.53
CA THR A 20 0.88 12.19 8.37
C THR A 20 2.34 11.90 8.00
N TYR A 21 2.62 11.82 6.69
CA TYR A 21 3.94 11.51 6.14
C TYR A 21 4.50 12.72 5.37
N LYS A 22 4.93 13.75 6.12
CA LYS A 22 5.43 15.01 5.53
C LYS A 22 6.54 14.82 4.49
N ASN A 23 7.42 13.83 4.69
CA ASN A 23 8.53 13.53 3.77
C ASN A 23 8.06 12.85 2.47
N ALA A 24 6.83 12.33 2.43
CA ALA A 24 6.23 11.72 1.26
C ALA A 24 5.24 12.66 0.54
N THR A 25 5.17 13.95 0.92
CA THR A 25 4.28 14.92 0.26
C THR A 25 4.55 15.00 -1.25
N ASN A 26 5.82 15.00 -1.67
CA ASN A 26 6.21 15.04 -3.09
C ASN A 26 5.83 13.79 -3.88
N PHE A 27 5.38 12.73 -3.21
CA PHE A 27 4.87 11.52 -3.86
C PHE A 27 3.39 11.64 -4.26
N VAL A 28 2.64 12.50 -3.60
CA VAL A 28 1.24 12.76 -3.97
C VAL A 28 1.21 13.43 -5.34
N ASP A 29 0.38 12.89 -6.24
CA ASP A 29 0.23 13.35 -7.62
C ASP A 29 1.54 13.39 -8.43
N SER A 30 2.53 12.57 -8.05
CA SER A 30 3.85 12.56 -8.69
C SER A 30 3.90 11.87 -10.06
N GLY A 31 2.75 11.51 -10.63
CA GLY A 31 2.63 10.89 -11.95
C GLY A 31 2.20 9.42 -11.92
N GLU A 32 2.71 8.65 -12.89
CA GLU A 32 2.18 7.31 -13.23
C GLU A 32 2.18 6.33 -12.06
N PHE A 33 3.25 6.30 -11.27
CA PHE A 33 3.35 5.36 -10.15
C PHE A 33 2.36 5.69 -9.02
N TRP A 34 2.14 6.98 -8.72
CA TRP A 34 1.10 7.41 -7.79
C TRP A 34 -0.29 7.01 -8.31
N ASN A 35 -0.58 7.31 -9.57
CA ASN A 35 -1.85 6.97 -10.22
C ASN A 35 -2.12 5.46 -10.18
N PHE A 36 -1.08 4.65 -10.42
CA PHE A 36 -1.16 3.20 -10.29
C PHE A 36 -1.51 2.77 -8.86
N CYS A 37 -0.86 3.35 -7.84
CA CYS A 37 -1.15 3.03 -6.45
C CYS A 37 -2.60 3.37 -6.10
N MET A 38 -3.08 4.56 -6.47
CA MET A 38 -4.47 4.98 -6.21
C MET A 38 -5.46 4.05 -6.90
N LYS A 39 -5.25 3.74 -8.17
CA LYS A 39 -6.12 2.84 -8.94
C LYS A 39 -6.15 1.42 -8.36
N THR A 40 -5.02 0.94 -7.84
CA THR A 40 -4.94 -0.37 -7.18
C THR A 40 -5.68 -0.40 -5.85
N ILE A 41 -5.62 0.70 -5.08
CA ILE A 41 -6.32 0.83 -3.79
C ILE A 41 -7.83 1.04 -4.00
N GLU A 42 -8.21 1.76 -5.06
CA GLU A 42 -9.60 2.02 -5.43
C GLU A 42 -10.32 0.75 -5.91
N ASP A 43 -9.60 -0.21 -6.48
CA ASP A 43 -10.17 -1.50 -6.90
C ASP A 43 -10.37 -2.46 -5.70
N PRO A 44 -11.62 -2.82 -5.33
CA PRO A 44 -11.89 -3.64 -4.14
C PRO A 44 -11.24 -5.03 -4.20
N ILE A 45 -11.11 -5.59 -5.40
CA ILE A 45 -10.51 -6.92 -5.60
C ILE A 45 -9.00 -6.84 -5.36
N SER A 46 -8.33 -5.86 -5.99
CA SER A 46 -6.88 -5.67 -5.84
C SER A 46 -6.51 -5.36 -4.39
N LEU A 47 -7.19 -4.41 -3.74
CA LEU A 47 -6.94 -4.10 -2.33
C LEU A 47 -7.24 -5.30 -1.43
N GLY A 48 -8.36 -5.99 -1.65
CA GLY A 48 -8.73 -7.19 -0.91
C GLY A 48 -7.67 -8.29 -1.01
N ASN A 49 -7.11 -8.52 -2.19
CA ASN A 49 -6.02 -9.47 -2.40
C ASN A 49 -4.73 -9.07 -1.66
N ILE A 50 -4.39 -7.78 -1.64
CA ILE A 50 -3.23 -7.27 -0.90
C ILE A 50 -3.42 -7.49 0.61
N VAL A 51 -4.60 -7.17 1.13
CA VAL A 51 -4.95 -7.34 2.55
C VAL A 51 -4.93 -8.81 2.95
N PHE A 52 -5.56 -9.67 2.16
CA PHE A 52 -5.53 -11.12 2.37
C PHE A 52 -4.10 -11.67 2.37
N ALA A 53 -3.26 -11.25 1.41
CA ALA A 53 -1.86 -11.66 1.35
C ALA A 53 -1.07 -11.21 2.59
N ASN A 54 -1.32 -10.00 3.10
CA ASN A 54 -0.73 -9.51 4.36
C ASN A 54 -1.08 -10.40 5.55
N ASP A 55 -2.35 -10.76 5.69
CA ASP A 55 -2.81 -11.63 6.77
C ASP A 55 -2.17 -13.03 6.67
N MET A 56 -1.86 -13.49 5.46
CA MET A 56 -1.13 -14.73 5.19
C MET A 56 0.40 -14.60 5.30
N GLY A 57 0.93 -13.43 5.68
CA GLY A 57 2.35 -13.25 5.95
C GLY A 57 3.15 -12.50 4.87
N VAL A 58 2.51 -12.03 3.80
CA VAL A 58 3.18 -11.32 2.69
C VAL A 58 3.02 -9.81 2.86
N PRO A 59 4.09 -9.02 3.05
CA PRO A 59 3.94 -7.59 3.32
C PRO A 59 3.23 -6.86 2.16
N PRO A 60 2.39 -5.84 2.42
CA PRO A 60 1.52 -5.23 1.41
C PRO A 60 2.28 -4.68 0.20
N VAL A 61 3.45 -4.09 0.45
CA VAL A 61 4.36 -3.58 -0.59
C VAL A 61 4.76 -4.67 -1.58
N LYS A 62 5.01 -5.91 -1.12
CA LYS A 62 5.41 -7.02 -2.02
C LYS A 62 4.27 -7.43 -2.95
N SER A 63 3.04 -7.42 -2.44
CA SER A 63 1.85 -7.68 -3.25
C SER A 63 1.63 -6.56 -4.27
N LEU A 64 1.72 -5.29 -3.85
CA LEU A 64 1.65 -4.13 -4.74
C LEU A 64 2.70 -4.20 -5.86
N LEU A 65 3.96 -4.45 -5.52
CA LEU A 65 5.06 -4.60 -6.50
C LEU A 65 4.81 -5.74 -7.48
N THR A 66 4.19 -6.83 -7.04
CA THR A 66 3.85 -7.96 -7.91
C THR A 66 2.73 -7.61 -8.89
N ILE A 67 1.75 -6.82 -8.46
CA ILE A 67 0.72 -6.28 -9.37
C ILE A 67 1.39 -5.32 -10.36
N TYR A 68 2.18 -4.37 -9.87
CA TYR A 68 2.86 -3.37 -10.69
C TYR A 68 3.74 -3.98 -11.77
N GLU A 69 4.59 -4.96 -11.41
CA GLU A 69 5.45 -5.66 -12.35
C GLU A 69 4.65 -6.32 -13.49
N ARG A 70 3.52 -6.96 -13.15
CA ARG A 70 2.67 -7.66 -14.13
C ARG A 70 1.88 -6.72 -15.02
N THR A 71 1.48 -5.56 -14.51
CA THR A 71 0.62 -4.62 -15.26
C THR A 71 1.41 -3.58 -16.04
N CYS A 72 2.58 -3.20 -15.54
CA CYS A 72 3.33 -2.05 -16.05
C CYS A 72 4.69 -2.43 -16.64
N SER A 73 5.20 -3.64 -16.43
CA SER A 73 6.50 -4.10 -16.96
C SER A 73 7.63 -3.07 -16.78
N PRO A 74 7.94 -2.66 -15.54
CA PRO A 74 8.86 -1.56 -15.28
C PRO A 74 10.27 -1.86 -15.81
N GLU A 75 10.86 -0.88 -16.48
CA GLU A 75 12.20 -0.99 -17.08
C GLU A 75 13.34 -0.70 -16.09
N ARG A 76 13.02 -0.19 -14.90
CA ARG A 76 13.98 0.14 -13.85
C ARG A 76 13.48 -0.23 -12.46
N ASP A 77 14.43 -0.33 -11.55
CA ASP A 77 14.18 -0.42 -10.12
C ASP A 77 13.70 0.91 -9.54
N PHE A 78 12.97 0.82 -8.43
CA PHE A 78 12.62 1.99 -7.62
C PHE A 78 13.84 2.52 -6.89
N THR A 79 13.94 3.84 -6.82
CA THR A 79 14.91 4.53 -5.95
C THR A 79 14.58 4.28 -4.48
N ALA A 80 15.53 4.58 -3.59
CA ALA A 80 15.30 4.51 -2.15
C ALA A 80 14.14 5.42 -1.71
N THR A 81 14.01 6.62 -2.28
CA THR A 81 12.94 7.57 -1.96
C THR A 81 11.57 7.04 -2.39
N GLU A 82 11.46 6.52 -3.63
CA GLU A 82 10.20 5.93 -4.12
C GLU A 82 9.78 4.73 -3.27
N SER A 83 10.76 3.87 -2.91
CA SER A 83 10.53 2.72 -2.05
C SER A 83 10.02 3.12 -0.66
N GLN A 84 10.58 4.19 -0.08
CA GLN A 84 10.13 4.74 1.20
C GLN A 84 8.72 5.33 1.11
N CYS A 85 8.41 6.07 0.04
CA CYS A 85 7.10 6.68 -0.15
C CYS A 85 6.01 5.61 -0.36
N MET A 86 6.31 4.56 -1.13
CA MET A 86 5.42 3.40 -1.29
C MET A 86 5.18 2.68 0.05
N GLY A 87 6.24 2.48 0.84
CA GLY A 87 6.12 1.92 2.19
C GLY A 87 5.28 2.79 3.13
N ALA A 88 5.44 4.12 3.04
CA ALA A 88 4.64 5.07 3.80
C ALA A 88 3.16 5.02 3.40
N LEU A 89 2.86 4.95 2.10
CA LEU A 89 1.48 4.84 1.61
C LEU A 89 0.79 3.57 2.12
N MET A 90 1.44 2.41 1.97
CA MET A 90 0.88 1.16 2.47
C MET A 90 0.80 1.15 4.00
N GLY A 91 1.78 1.75 4.68
CA GLY A 91 1.71 1.96 6.12
C GLY A 91 0.54 2.85 6.53
N PHE A 92 0.23 3.87 5.76
CA PHE A 92 -0.89 4.75 6.02
C PHE A 92 -2.22 4.01 5.93
N VAL A 93 -2.45 3.31 4.81
CA VAL A 93 -3.66 2.51 4.57
C VAL A 93 -3.85 1.47 5.66
N PHE A 94 -2.82 0.67 5.95
CA PHE A 94 -2.96 -0.44 6.90
C PHE A 94 -3.14 0.05 8.34
N LYS A 95 -2.37 1.04 8.78
CA LYS A 95 -2.43 1.50 10.17
C LYS A 95 -3.61 2.41 10.47
N PHE A 96 -3.83 3.43 9.63
CA PHE A 96 -4.77 4.50 9.95
C PHE A 96 -6.16 4.27 9.35
N VAL A 97 -6.25 3.55 8.22
CA VAL A 97 -7.54 3.30 7.57
C VAL A 97 -8.11 1.93 7.94
N LEU A 98 -7.29 0.88 7.81
CA LEU A 98 -7.71 -0.51 8.05
C LEU A 98 -7.51 -0.98 9.50
N ASP A 99 -6.96 -0.11 10.33
CA ASP A 99 -6.85 -0.27 11.77
C ASP A 99 -5.97 -1.45 12.24
N TYR A 100 -4.91 -1.78 11.48
CA TYR A 100 -3.89 -2.72 11.92
C TYR A 100 -3.06 -2.11 13.06
N LYS A 101 -3.06 -2.79 14.21
CA LYS A 101 -2.50 -2.26 15.45
C LYS A 101 -1.00 -2.49 15.59
N ASP A 102 -0.51 -3.57 15.01
CA ASP A 102 0.86 -4.02 15.19
C ASP A 102 1.59 -4.12 13.86
N GLN A 103 2.92 -4.12 13.94
CA GLN A 103 3.79 -4.39 12.81
C GLN A 103 4.82 -5.45 13.21
N ASN A 104 5.09 -6.38 12.30
CA ASN A 104 6.14 -7.37 12.50
C ASN A 104 7.51 -6.83 12.02
N GLU A 105 8.57 -7.58 12.27
CA GLU A 105 9.87 -7.35 11.66
C GLU A 105 9.78 -7.26 10.14
N ARG A 106 10.70 -6.47 9.58
CA ARG A 106 10.80 -6.24 8.13
C ARG A 106 11.06 -7.57 7.42
N CYS A 107 10.15 -7.92 6.51
CA CYS A 107 10.26 -9.13 5.71
C CYS A 107 11.07 -8.86 4.44
N SER A 108 11.86 -9.83 3.99
CA SER A 108 12.60 -9.73 2.72
C SER A 108 11.65 -9.70 1.52
N VAL A 109 11.88 -8.73 0.63
CA VAL A 109 11.12 -8.52 -0.61
C VAL A 109 12.00 -8.81 -1.82
N ASN A 110 13.17 -8.16 -1.90
CA ASN A 110 14.16 -8.27 -2.98
C ASN A 110 13.53 -8.19 -4.38
N LYS A 111 12.75 -7.13 -4.63
CA LYS A 111 12.00 -6.93 -5.88
C LYS A 111 11.98 -5.46 -6.28
N LEU A 112 12.33 -5.16 -7.53
CA LEU A 112 12.32 -3.81 -8.11
C LEU A 112 13.05 -2.76 -7.24
N GLY A 113 14.25 -3.09 -6.74
CA GLY A 113 15.01 -2.24 -5.83
C GLY A 113 14.54 -2.21 -4.37
N VAL A 114 13.39 -2.83 -4.04
CA VAL A 114 12.87 -2.89 -2.66
C VAL A 114 13.41 -4.13 -1.94
N ILE A 115 14.28 -3.89 -0.97
CA ILE A 115 14.97 -4.96 -0.23
C ILE A 115 14.04 -5.57 0.83
N THR A 116 13.36 -4.73 1.62
CA THR A 116 12.49 -5.18 2.71
C THR A 116 11.22 -4.36 2.80
N ALA A 117 10.15 -4.94 3.35
CA ALA A 117 8.93 -4.23 3.65
C ALA A 117 8.28 -4.71 4.96
N THR A 118 7.49 -3.82 5.57
CA THR A 118 6.77 -4.10 6.81
C THR A 118 5.52 -4.93 6.54
N LYS A 119 5.30 -5.95 7.36
CA LYS A 119 4.03 -6.67 7.47
C LYS A 119 3.24 -6.12 8.65
N PHE A 120 1.93 -5.98 8.49
CA PHE A 120 1.04 -5.45 9.53
C PHE A 120 0.22 -6.58 10.15
N LEU A 121 -0.04 -6.49 11.45
CA LEU A 121 -0.71 -7.54 12.23
C LEU A 121 -1.91 -6.95 12.98
N ASN A 122 -2.80 -7.84 13.44
CA ASN A 122 -3.95 -7.50 14.28
C ASN A 122 -4.87 -6.45 13.65
N GLY A 123 -5.16 -6.60 12.36
CA GLY A 123 -6.16 -5.81 11.63
C GLY A 123 -7.58 -6.35 11.80
N SER A 124 -8.56 -5.50 11.53
CA SER A 124 -9.96 -5.93 11.44
C SER A 124 -10.20 -6.73 10.15
N ILE A 125 -11.16 -7.65 10.16
CA ILE A 125 -11.62 -8.33 8.93
C ILE A 125 -12.53 -7.38 8.15
N TRP A 126 -12.11 -7.01 6.94
CA TRP A 126 -12.80 -6.07 6.05
C TRP A 126 -13.38 -6.77 4.82
N ALA A 127 -14.58 -6.35 4.42
CA ALA A 127 -15.13 -6.50 3.08
C ALA A 127 -15.00 -5.16 2.35
N PHE A 128 -14.43 -5.19 1.14
CA PHE A 128 -14.22 -4.00 0.32
C PHE A 128 -15.33 -3.87 -0.72
N GLU A 129 -15.95 -2.70 -0.76
CA GLU A 129 -16.97 -2.34 -1.74
C GLU A 129 -16.49 -1.18 -2.61
N LYS A 130 -17.11 -1.02 -3.77
CA LYS A 130 -16.83 0.10 -4.67
C LYS A 130 -17.48 1.39 -4.17
#